data_AF-A0A2E7MBA0-F1
#
_entry.id   AF-A0A2E7MBA0-F1
#
_cell.length_a   1.000
_cell.length_b   1.000
_cell.length_c   1.000
_cell.angle_alpha   90.00
_cell.angle_beta   90.00
_cell.angle_gamma   90.00
#
_symmetry.space_group_name_H-M   'P 1'
#
loop_
_entity.id
_entity.type
_entity.pdbx_description
1 polymer ?
#
loop_
_entity_poly.entity_id
_entity_poly.type
_entity_poly.pdbx_seq_one_letter_code
_entity_poly.pdbx_strand_id
1 'polypeptide(L)'
;ELYNTSTSALDLSGWTLEDTGADTVVLSPTAPLVLGPGDYLVLGPEADTTLNGNTPVDWAYGLGWYLSNSADEIVLSAADGTEIFNLAYDIQAGTTFNVIPGVSTLLTGSVTDSAGALDLDNWCASDGLSGVFGDGDQGSPGAANANCQADNDGDGFSASVDCNDSDSSSYPNAPEVCDNEDNDCDGDTDEGTSCYDDDGDGQTEDDGDCDDGDPTTYTGATEICDGVSNDCDTEIDEDVDPPCGTDNDGDGVTVDDGDCDDTNDTINPSATEVCDGFDNDCDGDIDEDSVCSDDDGDGYTENAGDCNDNDATINPGATEVVDSVDNDCDGLIDEVAGTDCDFSETEPNDTAILADTISGNGLVCGTINSDTQPTDSDYYEVSLGDWTYLTLDIDTTGSSSLDTFLSLYDDTDDLIIYNDDDPAGGTTDSHLDIILIDGGDYRIKVEDYFEADDPTFSYVMSVDAEEICDVPESSTNNDNFGNAGVLQLTPGDTACGIIDNGLIFFDDDYFSLAVDAGDQVIFDILAIEGSTSGLDCQLTLFDTDGTSILQKNEPSGNVDPYFQYTFNTAGTYYINIESDGLLFNTEGPYLLETSLVGAGSP
;
A
#
# COMPACT_ATOMS: atom_id res chain seq x y z
N GLU A 1 -12.37 -31.23 -41.07
CA GLU A 1 -12.82 -32.21 -40.06
C GLU A 1 -13.62 -33.33 -40.72
N LEU A 2 -13.63 -34.54 -40.13
CA LEU A 2 -14.48 -35.66 -40.58
C LEU A 2 -15.58 -35.98 -39.56
N TYR A 3 -16.82 -36.18 -40.02
CA TYR A 3 -17.97 -36.60 -39.22
C TYR A 3 -18.55 -37.93 -39.70
N ASN A 4 -18.80 -38.87 -38.79
CA ASN A 4 -19.33 -40.19 -39.15
C ASN A 4 -20.85 -40.26 -39.04
N THR A 5 -21.51 -40.15 -40.20
CA THR A 5 -22.97 -40.25 -40.36
C THR A 5 -23.51 -41.69 -40.32
N SER A 6 -22.64 -42.70 -40.27
CA SER A 6 -23.05 -44.10 -40.26
C SER A 6 -23.41 -44.59 -38.85
N THR A 7 -24.00 -45.78 -38.76
CA THR A 7 -24.38 -46.40 -37.47
C THR A 7 -23.29 -47.28 -36.87
N SER A 8 -22.10 -47.32 -37.48
CA SER A 8 -20.98 -48.17 -37.08
C SER A 8 -19.68 -47.39 -36.98
N ALA A 9 -18.81 -47.78 -36.05
CA ALA A 9 -17.47 -47.21 -35.97
C ALA A 9 -16.67 -47.55 -37.24
N LEU A 10 -15.93 -46.57 -37.74
CA LEU A 10 -15.07 -46.68 -38.91
C LEU A 10 -13.61 -46.65 -38.46
N ASP A 11 -12.82 -47.64 -38.86
CA ASP A 11 -11.36 -47.60 -38.71
C ASP A 11 -10.79 -46.98 -39.99
N LEU A 12 -10.23 -45.78 -39.86
CA LEU A 12 -9.69 -44.99 -40.96
C LEU A 12 -8.25 -45.40 -41.33
N SER A 13 -7.69 -46.40 -40.66
CA SER A 13 -6.35 -46.91 -40.96
C SER A 13 -6.25 -47.40 -42.41
N GLY A 14 -5.37 -46.77 -43.19
CA GLY A 14 -5.13 -47.07 -44.59
C GLY A 14 -6.06 -46.37 -45.58
N TRP A 15 -6.96 -45.50 -45.12
CA TRP A 15 -7.75 -44.61 -45.99
C TRP A 15 -6.84 -43.54 -46.62
N THR A 16 -7.28 -42.92 -47.70
CA THR A 16 -6.53 -41.87 -48.41
C THR A 16 -7.29 -40.55 -48.42
N LEU A 17 -6.55 -39.46 -48.17
CA LEU A 17 -6.95 -38.10 -48.53
C LEU A 17 -6.19 -37.71 -49.79
N GLU A 18 -6.91 -37.20 -50.78
CA GLU A 18 -6.37 -36.81 -52.08
C GLU A 18 -6.86 -35.41 -52.42
N ASP A 19 -5.94 -34.56 -52.89
CA ASP A 19 -6.25 -33.47 -53.80
C ASP A 19 -5.96 -34.00 -55.22
N THR A 20 -6.93 -33.92 -56.13
CA THR A 20 -6.86 -34.57 -57.45
C THR A 20 -5.80 -33.97 -58.39
N GLY A 21 -5.14 -32.88 -57.99
CA GLY A 21 -4.13 -32.15 -58.77
C GLY A 21 -2.67 -32.38 -58.37
N ALA A 22 -2.35 -32.58 -57.09
CA ALA A 22 -0.97 -32.47 -56.62
C ALA A 22 -0.53 -33.53 -55.60
N ASP A 23 -1.33 -33.78 -54.56
CA ASP A 23 -0.85 -34.43 -53.34
C ASP A 23 -1.80 -35.49 -52.77
N THR A 24 -1.24 -36.54 -52.18
CA THR A 24 -2.01 -37.66 -51.58
C THR A 24 -1.36 -38.11 -50.29
N VAL A 25 -2.17 -38.30 -49.25
CA VAL A 25 -1.73 -38.85 -47.96
C VAL A 25 -2.52 -40.09 -47.58
N VAL A 26 -1.79 -41.14 -47.17
CA VAL A 26 -2.37 -42.38 -46.64
C VAL A 26 -2.37 -42.30 -45.11
N LEU A 27 -3.54 -42.41 -44.50
CA LEU A 27 -3.71 -42.40 -43.04
C LEU A 27 -3.05 -43.65 -42.45
N SER A 28 -1.84 -43.49 -41.90
CA SER A 28 -0.99 -44.60 -41.42
C SER A 28 -0.69 -44.47 -39.91
N PRO A 29 -1.71 -44.48 -39.05
CA PRO A 29 -1.53 -44.26 -37.61
C PRO A 29 -0.82 -45.46 -36.94
N THR A 30 -0.07 -45.20 -35.86
CA THR A 30 0.63 -46.26 -35.09
C THR A 30 -0.31 -47.09 -34.23
N ALA A 31 -1.55 -46.63 -34.06
CA ALA A 31 -2.67 -47.31 -33.41
C ALA A 31 -3.94 -47.12 -34.26
N PRO A 32 -4.99 -47.95 -34.12
CA PRO A 32 -6.21 -47.78 -34.91
C PRO A 32 -6.82 -46.38 -34.75
N LEU A 33 -7.05 -45.68 -35.86
CA LEU A 33 -7.71 -44.36 -35.88
C LEU A 33 -9.21 -44.58 -36.10
N VAL A 34 -9.94 -44.71 -34.98
CA VAL A 34 -11.35 -45.12 -34.99
C VAL A 34 -12.27 -43.92 -34.82
N LEU A 35 -13.15 -43.70 -35.79
CA LEU A 35 -14.20 -42.69 -35.75
C LEU A 35 -15.55 -43.35 -35.42
N GLY A 36 -16.08 -43.09 -34.23
CA GLY A 36 -17.34 -43.67 -33.76
C GLY A 36 -18.59 -43.09 -34.45
N PRO A 37 -19.76 -43.75 -34.37
CA PRO A 37 -21.01 -43.25 -34.93
C PRO A 37 -21.41 -41.90 -34.29
N GLY A 38 -21.56 -40.85 -35.10
CA GLY A 38 -21.90 -39.51 -34.62
C GLY A 38 -20.74 -38.77 -33.93
N ASP A 39 -19.53 -39.30 -33.98
CA ASP A 39 -18.32 -38.64 -33.47
C ASP A 39 -17.63 -37.83 -34.59
N TYR A 40 -16.74 -36.93 -34.17
CA TYR A 40 -15.90 -36.09 -35.02
C TYR A 40 -14.44 -36.54 -34.93
N LEU A 41 -13.68 -36.27 -36.00
CA LEU A 41 -12.24 -36.52 -36.06
C LEU A 41 -11.54 -35.39 -36.80
N VAL A 42 -10.59 -34.75 -36.12
CA VAL A 42 -9.83 -33.62 -36.63
C VAL A 42 -8.49 -34.09 -37.21
N LEU A 43 -8.27 -33.76 -38.47
CA LEU A 43 -7.02 -34.04 -39.18
C LEU A 43 -6.31 -32.71 -39.44
N GLY A 44 -5.03 -32.62 -39.11
CA GLY A 44 -4.23 -31.41 -39.34
C GLY A 44 -2.80 -31.71 -39.79
N PRO A 45 -2.04 -30.69 -40.19
CA PRO A 45 -0.70 -30.88 -40.75
C PRO A 45 0.31 -31.30 -39.68
N GLU A 46 0.26 -30.74 -38.47
CA GLU A 46 1.24 -31.02 -37.42
C GLU A 46 0.60 -31.67 -36.19
N ALA A 47 1.38 -32.47 -35.45
CA ALA A 47 0.93 -33.05 -34.18
C ALA A 47 1.10 -32.06 -33.01
N ASP A 48 2.01 -31.09 -33.14
CA ASP A 48 2.17 -29.99 -32.21
C ASP A 48 1.09 -28.96 -32.49
N THR A 49 0.17 -28.78 -31.54
CA THR A 49 -1.00 -27.91 -31.71
C THR A 49 -0.61 -26.45 -31.85
N THR A 50 0.52 -26.02 -31.29
CA THR A 50 0.99 -24.62 -31.42
C THR A 50 1.33 -24.25 -32.88
N LEU A 51 1.68 -25.24 -33.70
CA LEU A 51 1.92 -25.06 -35.13
C LEU A 51 0.64 -25.09 -35.97
N ASN A 52 -0.51 -25.42 -35.35
CA ASN A 52 -1.84 -25.43 -35.96
C ASN A 52 -2.75 -24.33 -35.39
N GLY A 53 -2.20 -23.17 -34.98
CA GLY A 53 -3.01 -22.11 -34.35
C GLY A 53 -3.66 -22.56 -33.04
N ASN A 54 -2.97 -23.41 -32.27
CA ASN A 54 -3.48 -24.06 -31.04
C ASN A 54 -4.69 -24.99 -31.23
N THR A 55 -5.02 -25.38 -32.46
CA THR A 55 -6.09 -26.33 -32.74
C THR A 55 -5.66 -27.78 -32.43
N PRO A 56 -6.41 -28.52 -31.60
CA PRO A 56 -6.15 -29.93 -31.34
C PRO A 56 -6.47 -30.80 -32.56
N VAL A 57 -5.58 -31.75 -32.86
CA VAL A 57 -5.77 -32.71 -33.96
C VAL A 57 -5.74 -34.15 -33.43
N ASP A 58 -6.61 -35.00 -33.95
CA ASP A 58 -6.63 -36.44 -33.64
C ASP A 58 -5.53 -37.20 -34.39
N TRP A 59 -5.15 -36.70 -35.57
CA TRP A 59 -4.05 -37.25 -36.35
C TRP A 59 -3.40 -36.20 -37.25
N ALA A 60 -2.07 -36.22 -37.31
CA ALA A 60 -1.27 -35.32 -38.13
C ALA A 60 -0.88 -35.97 -39.46
N TYR A 61 -1.21 -35.31 -40.57
CA TYR A 61 -0.92 -35.79 -41.93
C TYR A 61 0.39 -35.27 -42.52
N GLY A 62 1.05 -34.30 -41.88
CA GLY A 62 2.31 -33.68 -42.30
C GLY A 62 2.14 -32.61 -43.38
N LEU A 63 3.22 -31.92 -43.75
CA LEU A 63 3.21 -30.84 -44.76
C LEU A 63 3.12 -31.32 -46.23
N GLY A 64 2.76 -32.59 -46.45
CA GLY A 64 2.74 -33.23 -47.76
C GLY A 64 1.38 -33.22 -48.45
N TRP A 65 0.37 -32.62 -47.83
CA TRP A 65 -0.97 -32.40 -48.38
C TRP A 65 -1.37 -30.97 -48.03
N TYR A 66 -1.80 -30.19 -49.01
CA TYR A 66 -2.08 -28.76 -48.88
C TYR A 66 -3.44 -28.45 -49.50
N LEU A 67 -4.15 -27.51 -48.87
CA LEU A 67 -5.40 -26.96 -49.39
C LEU A 67 -5.24 -25.45 -49.60
N SER A 68 -5.54 -24.98 -50.81
CA SER A 68 -5.48 -23.57 -51.18
C SER A 68 -6.70 -22.80 -50.70
N ASN A 69 -6.51 -21.57 -50.24
CA ASN A 69 -7.61 -20.67 -49.89
C ASN A 69 -8.40 -20.16 -51.11
N SER A 70 -7.94 -20.39 -52.34
CA SER A 70 -8.57 -19.83 -53.55
C SER A 70 -9.46 -20.80 -54.34
N ALA A 71 -9.11 -22.09 -54.34
CA ALA A 71 -9.82 -23.17 -55.03
C ALA A 71 -9.06 -24.47 -54.80
N ASP A 72 -9.75 -25.54 -54.39
CA ASP A 72 -9.14 -26.86 -54.19
C ASP A 72 -10.18 -28.00 -54.16
N GLU A 73 -9.72 -29.24 -53.97
CA GLU A 73 -10.54 -30.44 -53.88
C GLU A 73 -10.09 -31.39 -52.75
N ILE A 74 -11.06 -31.89 -51.99
CA ILE A 74 -10.86 -32.86 -50.91
C ILE A 74 -11.57 -34.15 -51.29
N VAL A 75 -10.79 -35.20 -51.59
CA VAL A 75 -11.30 -36.56 -51.83
C VAL A 75 -10.87 -37.49 -50.70
N LEU A 76 -11.84 -38.17 -50.09
CA LEU A 76 -11.61 -39.20 -49.10
C LEU A 76 -11.98 -40.57 -49.67
N SER A 77 -11.03 -41.50 -49.70
CA SER A 77 -11.25 -42.87 -50.16
C SER A 77 -10.90 -43.90 -49.08
N ALA A 78 -11.70 -44.96 -49.02
CA ALA A 78 -11.45 -46.10 -48.13
C ALA A 78 -10.21 -46.89 -48.57
N ALA A 79 -9.69 -47.73 -47.67
CA ALA A 79 -8.47 -48.53 -47.92
C ALA A 79 -8.55 -49.50 -49.12
N ASP A 80 -9.75 -49.82 -49.61
CA ASP A 80 -9.97 -50.63 -50.81
C ASP A 80 -10.08 -49.82 -52.11
N GLY A 81 -9.94 -48.50 -52.03
CA GLY A 81 -10.04 -47.55 -53.14
C GLY A 81 -11.47 -47.08 -53.44
N THR A 82 -12.43 -47.36 -52.57
CA THR A 82 -13.79 -46.82 -52.70
C THR A 82 -13.82 -45.36 -52.28
N GLU A 83 -14.21 -44.46 -53.19
CA GLU A 83 -14.45 -43.05 -52.87
C GLU A 83 -15.64 -42.90 -51.92
N ILE A 84 -15.43 -42.18 -50.82
CA ILE A 84 -16.41 -41.94 -49.75
C ILE A 84 -16.96 -40.51 -49.82
N PHE A 85 -16.10 -39.54 -50.12
CA PHE A 85 -16.43 -38.13 -50.18
C PHE A 85 -15.54 -37.44 -51.20
N ASN A 86 -16.10 -36.49 -51.96
CA ASN A 86 -15.36 -35.66 -52.91
C ASN A 86 -16.01 -34.28 -52.93
N LEU A 87 -15.39 -33.30 -52.28
CA LEU A 87 -15.81 -31.90 -52.30
C LEU A 87 -14.79 -31.07 -53.04
N ALA A 88 -15.25 -30.28 -54.02
CA ALA A 88 -14.42 -29.28 -54.66
C ALA A 88 -15.03 -27.90 -54.46
N TYR A 89 -14.20 -26.92 -54.10
CA TYR A 89 -14.59 -25.53 -53.85
C TYR A 89 -13.86 -24.58 -54.78
N ASP A 90 -14.56 -23.54 -55.22
CA ASP A 90 -14.06 -22.45 -56.09
C ASP A 90 -13.36 -22.85 -57.40
N ILE A 91 -13.49 -24.12 -57.81
CA ILE A 91 -13.07 -24.61 -59.12
C ILE A 91 -14.11 -24.36 -60.23
N GLN A 92 -15.33 -23.92 -59.89
CA GLN A 92 -16.40 -23.57 -60.83
C GLN A 92 -16.70 -22.06 -60.77
N ALA A 93 -16.90 -21.43 -61.93
CA ALA A 93 -17.22 -20.01 -61.98
C ALA A 93 -18.59 -19.72 -61.33
N GLY A 94 -18.59 -18.91 -60.27
CA GLY A 94 -19.80 -18.48 -59.56
C GLY A 94 -20.07 -19.19 -58.24
N THR A 95 -19.13 -20.03 -57.76
CA THR A 95 -19.05 -20.43 -56.36
C THR A 95 -17.99 -19.57 -55.69
N THR A 96 -18.25 -19.10 -54.47
CA THR A 96 -17.30 -18.36 -53.63
C THR A 96 -17.27 -19.02 -52.27
N PHE A 97 -16.12 -19.56 -51.92
CA PHE A 97 -15.78 -20.06 -50.60
C PHE A 97 -15.17 -18.88 -49.87
N ASN A 98 -15.97 -18.17 -49.06
CA ASN A 98 -15.46 -16.99 -48.37
C ASN A 98 -14.40 -17.42 -47.35
N VAL A 99 -13.15 -17.05 -47.61
CA VAL A 99 -12.03 -17.33 -46.70
C VAL A 99 -11.68 -16.04 -46.00
N ILE A 100 -12.08 -15.97 -44.73
CA ILE A 100 -11.68 -14.92 -43.82
C ILE A 100 -10.40 -15.39 -43.10
N PRO A 101 -9.30 -14.61 -43.10
CA PRO A 101 -8.09 -14.95 -42.35
C PRO A 101 -8.43 -15.28 -40.89
N GLY A 102 -7.88 -16.38 -40.39
CA GLY A 102 -8.12 -16.86 -39.02
C GLY A 102 -9.49 -17.50 -38.77
N VAL A 103 -10.44 -17.47 -39.72
CA VAL A 103 -11.77 -18.08 -39.54
C VAL A 103 -11.93 -19.30 -40.44
N SER A 104 -12.30 -20.43 -39.84
CA SER A 104 -12.57 -21.66 -40.57
C SER A 104 -13.91 -21.61 -41.32
N THR A 105 -14.03 -22.37 -42.41
CA THR A 105 -15.33 -22.60 -43.04
C THR A 105 -16.02 -23.81 -42.41
N LEU A 106 -17.27 -23.64 -41.97
CA LEU A 106 -18.09 -24.70 -41.39
C LEU A 106 -19.22 -25.12 -42.32
N LEU A 107 -19.62 -26.40 -42.23
CA LEU A 107 -20.86 -26.90 -42.83
C LEU A 107 -22.00 -26.65 -41.84
N THR A 108 -23.10 -26.03 -42.28
CA THR A 108 -24.26 -25.75 -41.43
C THR A 108 -24.75 -26.99 -40.67
N GLY A 109 -24.91 -26.88 -39.35
CA GLY A 109 -25.20 -28.02 -38.46
C GLY A 109 -26.50 -28.78 -38.77
N SER A 110 -27.39 -28.20 -39.58
CA SER A 110 -28.61 -28.87 -40.07
C SER A 110 -28.34 -29.94 -41.15
N VAL A 111 -27.20 -29.86 -41.84
CA VAL A 111 -26.81 -30.82 -42.87
C VAL A 111 -26.03 -31.96 -42.23
N THR A 112 -26.55 -33.19 -42.37
CA THR A 112 -25.99 -34.39 -41.73
C THR A 112 -25.78 -35.55 -42.71
N ASP A 113 -25.79 -35.25 -44.01
CA ASP A 113 -25.57 -36.23 -45.06
C ASP A 113 -24.54 -35.74 -46.09
N SER A 114 -23.93 -36.70 -46.78
CA SER A 114 -22.90 -36.43 -47.77
C SER A 114 -23.43 -35.72 -49.01
N ALA A 115 -24.74 -35.70 -49.29
CA ALA A 115 -25.27 -35.03 -50.48
C ALA A 115 -25.40 -33.52 -50.25
N GLY A 116 -25.87 -33.11 -49.06
CA GLY A 116 -25.92 -31.71 -48.66
C GLY A 116 -24.55 -31.10 -48.42
N ALA A 117 -23.59 -31.90 -47.93
CA ALA A 117 -22.21 -31.44 -47.75
C ALA A 117 -21.49 -31.10 -49.08
N LEU A 118 -22.01 -31.56 -50.22
CA LEU A 118 -21.50 -31.24 -51.56
C LEU A 118 -22.11 -29.97 -52.17
N ASP A 119 -23.10 -29.40 -51.50
CA ASP A 119 -23.75 -28.16 -51.91
C ASP A 119 -23.09 -27.01 -51.14
N LEU A 120 -22.30 -26.19 -51.85
CA LEU A 120 -21.47 -25.14 -51.25
C LEU A 120 -22.30 -24.05 -50.55
N ASP A 121 -23.57 -23.89 -50.92
CA ASP A 121 -24.51 -22.96 -50.25
C ASP A 121 -24.80 -23.37 -48.79
N ASN A 122 -24.44 -24.59 -48.38
CA ASN A 122 -24.56 -25.05 -47.00
C ASN A 122 -23.32 -24.76 -46.14
N TRP A 123 -22.27 -24.18 -46.73
CA TRP A 123 -21.03 -23.81 -46.04
C TRP A 123 -20.99 -22.30 -45.80
N CYS A 124 -20.49 -21.89 -44.65
CA CYS A 124 -20.34 -20.49 -44.26
C CYS A 124 -19.09 -20.31 -43.40
N ALA A 125 -18.66 -19.06 -43.22
CA ALA A 125 -17.65 -18.74 -42.23
C ALA A 125 -18.13 -19.08 -40.80
N SER A 126 -17.18 -19.40 -39.92
CA SER A 126 -17.44 -19.76 -38.53
C SER A 126 -17.38 -18.59 -37.56
N ASP A 127 -17.29 -17.37 -38.07
CA ASP A 127 -17.19 -16.09 -37.37
C ASP A 127 -18.35 -15.88 -36.40
N GLY A 128 -18.06 -15.69 -35.11
CA GLY A 128 -19.06 -15.55 -34.04
C GLY A 128 -19.91 -16.80 -33.77
N LEU A 129 -19.79 -17.86 -34.58
CA LEU A 129 -20.62 -19.08 -34.48
C LEU A 129 -19.93 -20.24 -33.78
N SER A 130 -18.60 -20.23 -33.76
CA SER A 130 -17.80 -21.35 -33.24
C SER A 130 -16.77 -20.88 -32.21
N GLY A 131 -15.99 -21.81 -31.65
CA GLY A 131 -15.02 -21.49 -30.60
C GLY A 131 -13.85 -20.65 -31.11
N VAL A 132 -13.22 -19.90 -30.20
CA VAL A 132 -11.99 -19.13 -30.44
C VAL A 132 -10.76 -19.97 -30.03
N PHE A 133 -9.73 -19.97 -30.87
CA PHE A 133 -8.49 -20.73 -30.75
C PHE A 133 -7.29 -19.82 -31.00
N GLY A 134 -6.17 -20.10 -30.35
CA GLY A 134 -4.92 -19.38 -30.59
C GLY A 134 -5.04 -17.85 -30.52
N ASP A 135 -4.58 -17.17 -31.57
CA ASP A 135 -4.46 -15.71 -31.68
C ASP A 135 -5.80 -15.01 -32.01
N GLY A 136 -6.93 -15.66 -31.72
CA GLY A 136 -8.27 -15.18 -32.07
C GLY A 136 -8.94 -15.92 -33.23
N ASP A 137 -8.29 -16.98 -33.76
CA ASP A 137 -8.83 -17.81 -34.83
C ASP A 137 -10.17 -18.45 -34.42
N GLN A 138 -11.10 -18.60 -35.35
CA GLN A 138 -12.45 -19.09 -35.05
C GLN A 138 -12.77 -20.38 -35.79
N GLY A 139 -13.37 -21.36 -35.11
CA GLY A 139 -13.75 -22.64 -35.69
C GLY A 139 -14.39 -23.64 -34.72
N SER A 140 -14.77 -24.83 -35.20
CA SER A 140 -15.47 -25.86 -34.42
C SER A 140 -14.74 -27.23 -34.31
N PRO A 141 -13.39 -27.32 -34.35
CA PRO A 141 -12.69 -28.60 -34.42
C PRO A 141 -13.02 -29.51 -33.22
N GLY A 142 -13.49 -30.72 -33.53
CA GLY A 142 -13.86 -31.76 -32.56
C GLY A 142 -15.28 -31.62 -32.00
N ALA A 143 -16.08 -30.68 -32.50
CA ALA A 143 -17.41 -30.37 -31.99
C ALA A 143 -18.45 -30.29 -33.12
N ALA A 144 -19.74 -30.26 -32.74
CA ALA A 144 -20.80 -30.09 -33.72
C ALA A 144 -20.87 -28.65 -34.23
N ASN A 145 -20.95 -28.49 -35.55
CA ASN A 145 -21.10 -27.17 -36.19
C ASN A 145 -22.42 -26.49 -35.80
N ALA A 146 -22.37 -25.16 -35.67
CA ALA A 146 -23.56 -24.32 -35.58
C ALA A 146 -24.29 -24.24 -36.94
N ASN A 147 -25.53 -23.72 -36.93
CA ASN A 147 -26.21 -23.39 -38.18
C ASN A 147 -25.72 -22.02 -38.67
N CYS A 148 -25.38 -21.92 -39.96
CA CYS A 148 -25.06 -20.64 -40.60
C CYS A 148 -26.11 -19.59 -40.29
N GLN A 149 -25.65 -18.39 -39.94
CA GLN A 149 -26.51 -17.21 -39.79
C GLN A 149 -26.76 -16.58 -41.17
N ALA A 150 -27.67 -15.61 -41.22
CA ALA A 150 -27.86 -14.83 -42.44
C ALA A 150 -26.71 -13.84 -42.58
N ASP A 151 -26.15 -13.78 -43.79
CA ASP A 151 -25.30 -12.73 -44.35
C ASP A 151 -26.22 -12.00 -45.33
N ASN A 152 -26.68 -10.80 -44.95
CA ASN A 152 -27.78 -10.12 -45.63
C ASN A 152 -27.32 -9.18 -46.75
N ASP A 153 -26.09 -8.70 -46.73
CA ASP A 153 -25.50 -7.84 -47.75
C ASP A 153 -24.50 -8.55 -48.67
N GLY A 154 -24.04 -9.74 -48.29
CA GLY A 154 -23.23 -10.64 -49.11
C GLY A 154 -21.73 -10.32 -49.08
N ASP A 155 -21.22 -9.65 -48.06
CA ASP A 155 -19.77 -9.48 -47.85
C ASP A 155 -19.09 -10.73 -47.25
N GLY A 156 -19.91 -11.66 -46.78
CA GLY A 156 -19.52 -12.96 -46.28
C GLY A 156 -19.14 -13.00 -44.80
N PHE A 157 -19.39 -11.93 -44.07
CA PHE A 157 -19.48 -11.91 -42.61
C PHE A 157 -20.93 -12.09 -42.18
N SER A 158 -21.13 -12.61 -40.96
CA SER A 158 -22.46 -12.77 -40.41
C SER A 158 -22.83 -11.60 -39.51
N ALA A 159 -24.14 -11.38 -39.36
CA ALA A 159 -24.71 -10.40 -38.41
C ALA A 159 -24.23 -10.47 -36.94
N SER A 160 -23.48 -11.52 -36.56
CA SER A 160 -22.88 -11.63 -35.22
C SER A 160 -21.53 -10.94 -35.05
N VAL A 161 -20.84 -10.63 -36.14
CA VAL A 161 -19.53 -9.94 -36.13
C VAL A 161 -19.53 -8.69 -37.02
N ASP A 162 -20.44 -8.64 -37.97
CA ASP A 162 -20.71 -7.48 -38.80
C ASP A 162 -21.58 -6.48 -38.03
N CYS A 163 -21.00 -5.31 -37.78
CA CYS A 163 -21.62 -4.19 -37.07
C CYS A 163 -22.80 -3.58 -37.86
N ASN A 164 -22.87 -3.78 -39.18
CA ASN A 164 -23.98 -3.41 -40.03
C ASN A 164 -24.18 -4.40 -41.20
N ASP A 165 -24.83 -5.54 -40.89
CA ASP A 165 -25.28 -6.61 -41.82
C ASP A 165 -26.39 -6.18 -42.79
N SER A 166 -26.35 -4.94 -43.24
CA SER A 166 -27.07 -4.45 -44.40
C SER A 166 -26.21 -3.62 -45.33
N ASP A 167 -24.92 -3.48 -45.01
CA ASP A 167 -23.93 -2.71 -45.74
C ASP A 167 -22.61 -3.48 -45.90
N SER A 168 -22.38 -3.97 -47.11
CA SER A 168 -21.19 -4.76 -47.48
C SER A 168 -19.83 -4.03 -47.39
N SER A 169 -19.81 -2.77 -46.94
CA SER A 169 -18.57 -2.05 -46.60
C SER A 169 -18.28 -2.02 -45.10
N SER A 170 -19.20 -2.46 -44.25
CA SER A 170 -19.04 -2.56 -42.81
C SER A 170 -18.76 -4.01 -42.44
N TYR A 171 -17.51 -4.35 -42.12
CA TYR A 171 -17.13 -5.69 -41.70
C TYR A 171 -15.80 -5.66 -40.94
N PRO A 172 -15.53 -6.67 -40.09
CA PRO A 172 -14.26 -6.80 -39.38
C PRO A 172 -13.01 -6.52 -40.25
N ASN A 173 -12.23 -5.48 -39.90
CA ASN A 173 -11.03 -5.00 -40.61
C ASN A 173 -11.28 -4.41 -42.02
N ALA A 174 -12.46 -3.86 -42.30
CA ALA A 174 -12.65 -3.01 -43.48
C ALA A 174 -11.79 -1.74 -43.39
N PRO A 175 -11.44 -1.08 -44.50
CA PRO A 175 -10.85 0.26 -44.43
C PRO A 175 -11.90 1.29 -44.03
N GLU A 176 -11.61 2.09 -43.00
CA GLU A 176 -12.41 3.25 -42.62
C GLU A 176 -12.54 4.29 -43.73
N VAL A 177 -13.68 4.98 -43.72
CA VAL A 177 -13.95 6.16 -44.55
C VAL A 177 -14.72 7.19 -43.74
N CYS A 178 -14.37 8.47 -43.87
CA CYS A 178 -15.06 9.62 -43.26
C CYS A 178 -16.58 9.68 -43.51
N ASP A 179 -17.37 8.88 -42.80
CA ASP A 179 -18.82 8.82 -42.89
C ASP A 179 -19.54 8.66 -41.54
N ASN A 180 -18.79 8.68 -40.43
CA ASN A 180 -19.26 8.53 -39.04
C ASN A 180 -19.90 7.16 -38.78
N GLU A 181 -19.50 6.14 -39.53
CA GLU A 181 -19.87 4.75 -39.28
C GLU A 181 -18.59 3.95 -39.08
N ASP A 182 -18.55 3.15 -38.03
CA ASP A 182 -17.52 2.13 -37.80
C ASP A 182 -17.59 1.12 -38.96
N ASN A 183 -16.67 1.22 -39.91
CA ASN A 183 -16.64 0.36 -41.09
C ASN A 183 -15.90 -0.94 -40.79
N ASP A 184 -14.92 -0.91 -39.92
CA ASP A 184 -14.06 -2.05 -39.63
C ASP A 184 -14.52 -2.89 -38.42
N CYS A 185 -15.58 -2.45 -37.75
CA CYS A 185 -16.22 -3.05 -36.61
C CYS A 185 -15.30 -3.28 -35.39
N ASP A 186 -14.25 -2.47 -35.21
CA ASP A 186 -13.36 -2.53 -34.06
C ASP A 186 -13.84 -1.70 -32.85
N GLY A 187 -14.80 -0.80 -33.08
CA GLY A 187 -15.47 0.02 -32.07
C GLY A 187 -15.02 1.48 -32.03
N ASP A 188 -14.00 1.85 -32.78
CA ASP A 188 -13.67 3.24 -33.10
C ASP A 188 -14.43 3.65 -34.38
N THR A 189 -14.33 4.90 -34.80
CA THR A 189 -15.13 5.39 -35.93
C THR A 189 -14.31 6.37 -36.73
N ASP A 190 -14.16 6.11 -38.03
CA ASP A 190 -13.39 6.90 -38.98
C ASP A 190 -11.87 6.96 -38.67
N GLU A 191 -11.31 6.11 -37.80
CA GLU A 191 -9.89 6.15 -37.43
C GLU A 191 -8.95 5.88 -38.63
N GLY A 192 -7.79 6.55 -38.65
CA GLY A 192 -6.85 6.48 -39.79
C GLY A 192 -7.37 7.18 -41.05
N THR A 193 -8.36 8.06 -40.94
CA THR A 193 -8.90 8.87 -42.03
C THR A 193 -8.73 10.36 -41.77
N SER A 194 -8.81 11.17 -42.85
CA SER A 194 -8.42 12.58 -42.80
C SER A 194 -9.34 13.52 -41.98
N CYS A 195 -10.32 12.97 -41.30
CA CYS A 195 -11.35 13.67 -40.54
C CYS A 195 -11.51 13.15 -39.12
N TYR A 196 -10.71 12.14 -38.78
CA TYR A 196 -10.50 11.69 -37.42
C TYR A 196 -9.26 12.40 -36.90
N ASP A 197 -9.16 12.50 -35.59
CA ASP A 197 -8.05 13.14 -34.87
C ASP A 197 -7.17 11.98 -34.38
N ASP A 198 -6.23 11.56 -35.23
CA ASP A 198 -5.47 10.31 -35.04
C ASP A 198 -4.51 10.38 -33.83
N ASP A 199 -4.09 11.57 -33.40
CA ASP A 199 -3.17 11.79 -32.28
C ASP A 199 -3.80 12.41 -31.02
N GLY A 200 -5.03 12.92 -31.12
CA GLY A 200 -5.83 13.39 -30.00
C GLY A 200 -5.57 14.83 -29.56
N ASP A 201 -4.93 15.67 -30.38
CA ASP A 201 -4.68 17.08 -30.07
C ASP A 201 -5.90 18.01 -30.27
N GLY A 202 -6.96 17.48 -30.87
CA GLY A 202 -8.21 18.18 -31.14
C GLY A 202 -8.32 18.80 -32.52
N GLN A 203 -7.39 18.51 -33.44
CA GLN A 203 -7.42 18.90 -34.85
C GLN A 203 -7.34 17.65 -35.74
N THR A 204 -7.66 17.82 -37.03
CA THR A 204 -7.64 16.75 -38.04
C THR A 204 -6.94 17.30 -39.28
N GLU A 205 -6.51 16.48 -40.24
CA GLU A 205 -5.91 17.01 -41.47
C GLU A 205 -6.89 17.91 -42.25
N ASP A 206 -8.19 17.61 -42.18
CA ASP A 206 -9.25 18.44 -42.76
C ASP A 206 -9.39 19.80 -42.04
N ASP A 207 -9.07 19.87 -40.75
CA ASP A 207 -9.03 21.10 -39.95
C ASP A 207 -7.69 21.87 -40.08
N GLY A 208 -6.72 21.29 -40.77
CA GLY A 208 -5.46 21.92 -41.14
C GLY A 208 -4.25 21.37 -40.41
N ASP A 209 -4.39 20.22 -39.77
CA ASP A 209 -3.26 19.46 -39.27
C ASP A 209 -2.32 19.07 -40.41
N CYS A 210 -1.01 19.25 -40.19
CA CYS A 210 0.01 18.91 -41.17
C CYS A 210 0.74 17.59 -40.88
N ASP A 211 0.57 17.01 -39.70
CA ASP A 211 1.02 15.67 -39.32
C ASP A 211 0.12 15.07 -38.22
N ASP A 212 -1.09 14.61 -38.59
CA ASP A 212 -2.14 14.04 -37.71
C ASP A 212 -1.73 12.83 -36.84
N GLY A 213 -0.50 12.36 -36.99
CA GLY A 213 0.07 11.31 -36.15
C GLY A 213 0.97 11.85 -35.04
N ASP A 214 1.05 13.16 -34.85
CA ASP A 214 1.94 13.86 -33.92
C ASP A 214 1.19 15.00 -33.20
N PRO A 215 0.78 14.81 -31.93
CA PRO A 215 -0.08 15.74 -31.20
C PRO A 215 0.61 17.06 -30.82
N THR A 216 1.88 17.21 -31.22
CA THR A 216 2.64 18.46 -31.09
C THR A 216 2.60 19.30 -32.37
N THR A 217 2.02 18.79 -33.47
CA THR A 217 2.09 19.40 -34.79
C THR A 217 0.71 19.69 -35.35
N TYR A 218 0.14 20.84 -34.98
CA TYR A 218 -1.18 21.28 -35.42
C TYR A 218 -1.24 22.77 -35.71
N THR A 219 -2.26 23.21 -36.46
CA THR A 219 -2.42 24.64 -36.78
C THR A 219 -2.44 25.51 -35.50
N GLY A 220 -1.40 26.33 -35.34
CA GLY A 220 -1.24 27.24 -34.20
C GLY A 220 -0.64 26.62 -32.93
N ALA A 221 -0.01 25.44 -33.02
CA ALA A 221 0.86 24.91 -31.98
C ALA A 221 2.01 25.86 -31.66
N THR A 222 2.70 25.61 -30.55
CA THR A 222 3.94 26.34 -30.23
C THR A 222 5.10 25.63 -30.91
N GLU A 223 5.91 26.39 -31.66
CA GLU A 223 7.12 25.86 -32.30
C GLU A 223 8.14 25.38 -31.26
N ILE A 224 8.75 24.24 -31.56
CA ILE A 224 9.87 23.66 -30.81
C ILE A 224 11.06 23.46 -31.75
N CYS A 225 12.30 23.45 -31.22
CA CYS A 225 13.50 23.37 -32.06
C CYS A 225 13.79 21.94 -32.58
N ASP A 226 12.85 21.33 -33.31
CA ASP A 226 12.94 19.95 -33.82
C ASP A 226 13.17 19.87 -35.35
N GLY A 227 13.10 21.00 -36.04
CA GLY A 227 13.24 21.10 -37.49
C GLY A 227 11.96 20.76 -38.27
N VAL A 228 10.82 20.69 -37.61
CA VAL A 228 9.46 20.56 -38.13
C VAL A 228 8.76 21.93 -38.02
N SER A 229 7.60 22.08 -38.66
CA SER A 229 6.72 23.24 -38.50
C SER A 229 5.57 22.75 -37.64
N ASN A 230 5.69 22.89 -36.32
CA ASN A 230 4.68 22.41 -35.38
C ASN A 230 3.37 23.19 -35.54
N ASP A 231 3.41 24.46 -35.93
CA ASP A 231 2.23 25.32 -36.04
C ASP A 231 1.56 25.30 -37.43
N CYS A 232 2.12 24.51 -38.36
CA CYS A 232 1.71 24.33 -39.75
C CYS A 232 1.69 25.60 -40.62
N ASP A 233 2.45 26.64 -40.28
CA ASP A 233 2.50 27.89 -41.05
C ASP A 233 3.49 27.87 -42.25
N THR A 234 4.31 26.81 -42.36
CA THR A 234 5.35 26.51 -43.36
C THR A 234 6.73 27.15 -43.15
N GLU A 235 6.89 28.02 -42.16
CA GLU A 235 8.19 28.32 -41.59
C GLU A 235 8.62 27.14 -40.66
N ILE A 236 9.87 27.11 -40.19
CA ILE A 236 10.40 25.99 -39.40
C ILE A 236 11.17 26.61 -38.23
N ASP A 237 10.83 26.22 -37.01
CA ASP A 237 11.41 26.67 -35.74
C ASP A 237 11.39 28.22 -35.58
N GLU A 238 10.41 28.91 -36.15
CA GLU A 238 10.16 30.33 -35.90
C GLU A 238 9.42 30.55 -34.58
N ASP A 239 9.39 31.79 -34.10
CA ASP A 239 8.62 32.16 -32.89
C ASP A 239 8.94 31.35 -31.61
N VAL A 240 9.98 30.50 -31.61
CA VAL A 240 10.61 29.92 -30.42
C VAL A 240 11.26 31.04 -29.61
N ASP A 241 10.80 31.22 -28.37
CA ASP A 241 11.34 32.20 -27.43
C ASP A 241 11.88 31.46 -26.19
N PRO A 242 13.21 31.40 -25.98
CA PRO A 242 14.27 32.06 -26.77
C PRO A 242 14.75 31.29 -28.03
N PRO A 243 15.52 31.93 -28.93
CA PRO A 243 15.85 31.37 -30.25
C PRO A 243 16.81 30.18 -30.20
N CYS A 244 16.57 29.20 -31.06
CA CYS A 244 17.35 27.96 -31.16
C CYS A 244 18.89 28.17 -31.16
N GLY A 245 19.58 27.29 -30.42
CA GLY A 245 21.04 27.13 -30.40
C GLY A 245 21.84 28.19 -29.62
N THR A 246 21.20 28.95 -28.72
CA THR A 246 21.88 29.88 -27.81
C THR A 246 21.58 29.50 -26.36
N ASP A 247 22.62 29.50 -25.51
CA ASP A 247 22.55 29.34 -24.05
C ASP A 247 22.59 30.76 -23.45
N ASN A 248 21.45 31.29 -23.03
CA ASN A 248 21.29 32.69 -22.61
C ASN A 248 21.48 32.90 -21.09
N ASP A 249 21.27 31.88 -20.25
CA ASP A 249 21.44 31.96 -18.80
C ASP A 249 22.78 31.39 -18.29
N GLY A 250 23.45 30.56 -19.07
CA GLY A 250 24.77 30.00 -18.81
C GLY A 250 24.79 28.69 -18.02
N ASP A 251 23.69 27.95 -17.94
CA ASP A 251 23.60 26.64 -17.29
C ASP A 251 24.31 25.52 -18.11
N GLY A 252 24.46 25.75 -19.42
CA GLY A 252 25.11 24.86 -20.37
C GLY A 252 24.16 23.98 -21.19
N VAL A 253 22.86 24.17 -21.05
CA VAL A 253 21.80 23.63 -21.90
C VAL A 253 21.31 24.75 -22.84
N THR A 254 20.67 24.39 -23.94
CA THR A 254 20.04 25.35 -24.86
C THR A 254 18.61 24.90 -25.07
N VAL A 255 17.76 25.76 -25.63
CA VAL A 255 16.39 25.36 -26.02
C VAL A 255 16.39 24.09 -26.88
N ASP A 256 17.33 23.96 -27.84
CA ASP A 256 17.49 22.77 -28.69
C ASP A 256 17.86 21.49 -27.92
N ASP A 257 18.47 21.65 -26.75
CA ASP A 257 18.87 20.57 -25.86
C ASP A 257 17.83 20.32 -24.74
N GLY A 258 16.66 20.96 -24.80
CA GLY A 258 15.50 20.72 -23.93
C GLY A 258 15.24 21.79 -22.86
N ASP A 259 15.90 22.94 -22.91
CA ASP A 259 15.69 24.02 -21.92
C ASP A 259 14.38 24.80 -22.16
N CYS A 260 13.48 24.74 -21.19
CA CYS A 260 12.16 25.38 -21.21
C CYS A 260 12.14 26.83 -20.67
N ASP A 261 13.19 27.28 -19.96
CA ASP A 261 13.40 28.70 -19.63
C ASP A 261 14.89 29.05 -19.64
N ASP A 262 15.44 29.18 -20.86
CA ASP A 262 16.82 29.57 -21.14
C ASP A 262 17.16 31.02 -20.70
N THR A 263 16.30 31.66 -19.91
CA THR A 263 16.62 32.90 -19.18
C THR A 263 16.90 32.68 -17.69
N ASN A 264 16.78 31.46 -17.19
CA ASN A 264 16.86 31.09 -15.78
C ASN A 264 17.68 29.80 -15.55
N ASP A 265 18.91 29.96 -15.03
CA ASP A 265 19.89 28.87 -14.83
C ASP A 265 19.49 27.78 -13.82
N THR A 266 18.29 27.87 -13.25
CA THR A 266 17.70 26.86 -12.36
C THR A 266 16.59 26.04 -13.01
N ILE A 267 16.17 26.38 -14.23
CA ILE A 267 15.16 25.66 -15.01
C ILE A 267 15.87 25.04 -16.22
N ASN A 268 15.97 23.73 -16.29
CA ASN A 268 16.61 22.97 -17.36
C ASN A 268 16.40 21.45 -17.17
N PRO A 269 16.57 20.62 -18.21
CA PRO A 269 16.53 19.13 -18.21
C PRO A 269 17.27 18.35 -17.12
N SER A 270 18.04 19.00 -16.27
CA SER A 270 18.80 18.38 -15.18
C SER A 270 18.58 19.08 -13.84
N ALA A 271 17.62 19.99 -13.77
CA ALA A 271 17.18 20.58 -12.53
C ALA A 271 16.46 19.53 -11.67
N THR A 272 16.10 19.93 -10.46
CA THR A 272 15.26 19.12 -9.58
C THR A 272 14.05 19.98 -9.30
N GLU A 273 12.87 19.39 -9.43
CA GLU A 273 11.60 20.06 -9.17
C GLU A 273 11.54 20.68 -7.78
N VAL A 274 10.91 21.86 -7.73
CA VAL A 274 10.68 22.63 -6.52
C VAL A 274 9.28 23.21 -6.60
N CYS A 275 8.50 23.07 -5.52
CA CYS A 275 7.16 23.64 -5.38
C CYS A 275 7.05 25.17 -5.54
N ASP A 276 7.17 25.64 -6.76
CA ASP A 276 7.10 27.04 -7.13
C ASP A 276 6.17 27.31 -8.31
N GLY A 277 5.55 26.25 -8.86
CA GLY A 277 4.57 26.31 -9.94
C GLY A 277 5.20 26.47 -11.31
N PHE A 278 6.48 26.11 -11.44
CA PHE A 278 7.22 26.06 -12.70
C PHE A 278 7.78 24.65 -12.87
N ASP A 279 7.63 24.10 -14.07
CA ASP A 279 8.41 22.96 -14.56
C ASP A 279 9.90 23.34 -14.51
N ASN A 280 10.64 22.86 -13.52
CA ASN A 280 12.05 23.18 -13.34
C ASN A 280 12.92 22.27 -14.19
N ASP A 281 12.54 21.02 -14.41
CA ASP A 281 13.33 20.01 -15.10
C ASP A 281 12.94 19.81 -16.56
N CYS A 282 11.99 20.61 -17.05
CA CYS A 282 11.57 20.71 -18.43
C CYS A 282 11.07 19.40 -19.04
N ASP A 283 10.45 18.53 -18.24
CA ASP A 283 9.87 17.27 -18.73
C ASP A 283 8.41 17.39 -19.18
N GLY A 284 7.77 18.54 -18.91
CA GLY A 284 6.42 18.90 -19.32
C GLY A 284 5.36 18.73 -18.24
N ASP A 285 5.69 18.13 -17.10
CA ASP A 285 4.87 18.16 -15.90
C ASP A 285 5.25 19.39 -15.04
N ILE A 286 4.43 19.76 -14.05
CA ILE A 286 4.73 20.91 -13.17
C ILE A 286 4.78 20.43 -11.74
N ASP A 287 5.90 20.69 -11.07
CA ASP A 287 6.16 20.36 -9.67
C ASP A 287 6.06 18.83 -9.37
N GLU A 288 6.24 17.94 -10.35
CA GLU A 288 6.37 16.48 -10.19
C GLU A 288 7.61 16.10 -9.38
N ASP A 289 7.68 14.89 -8.81
CA ASP A 289 8.84 14.43 -8.00
C ASP A 289 9.25 15.44 -6.87
N SER A 290 8.29 16.29 -6.45
CA SER A 290 8.49 17.38 -5.51
C SER A 290 7.53 17.26 -4.34
N VAL A 291 7.80 17.99 -3.26
CA VAL A 291 7.03 17.89 -2.00
C VAL A 291 5.55 18.29 -2.08
N CYS A 292 5.06 18.70 -3.25
CA CYS A 292 3.68 19.10 -3.50
C CYS A 292 3.03 18.33 -4.64
N SER A 293 3.75 17.42 -5.30
CA SER A 293 3.16 16.37 -6.11
C SER A 293 2.47 15.35 -5.19
N ASP A 294 1.50 14.63 -5.75
CA ASP A 294 0.81 13.48 -5.15
C ASP A 294 1.26 12.27 -5.97
N ASP A 295 2.43 11.74 -5.65
CA ASP A 295 3.18 10.81 -6.51
C ASP A 295 2.48 9.43 -6.63
N ASP A 296 1.58 9.09 -5.71
CA ASP A 296 0.84 7.82 -5.68
C ASP A 296 -0.68 7.96 -5.96
N GLY A 297 -1.21 9.18 -5.97
CA GLY A 297 -2.56 9.53 -6.40
C GLY A 297 -3.66 9.30 -5.36
N ASP A 298 -3.34 9.32 -4.06
CA ASP A 298 -4.32 9.15 -2.98
C ASP A 298 -4.98 10.44 -2.49
N GLY A 299 -4.46 11.59 -2.94
CA GLY A 299 -4.96 12.93 -2.61
C GLY A 299 -4.21 13.64 -1.50
N TYR A 300 -3.12 13.07 -0.97
CA TYR A 300 -2.17 13.71 -0.07
C TYR A 300 -0.82 13.92 -0.76
N THR A 301 -0.02 14.84 -0.21
CA THR A 301 1.31 15.17 -0.71
C THR A 301 2.24 15.23 0.49
N GLU A 302 3.55 15.13 0.29
CA GLU A 302 4.55 15.24 1.38
C GLU A 302 4.34 16.51 2.23
N ASN A 303 4.00 17.64 1.61
CA ASN A 303 3.69 18.90 2.30
C ASN A 303 2.27 18.95 2.92
N ALA A 304 1.36 18.10 2.46
CA ALA A 304 0.06 17.87 3.09
C ALA A 304 0.12 16.89 4.26
N GLY A 305 1.28 16.29 4.52
CA GLY A 305 1.54 15.39 5.65
C GLY A 305 1.73 13.93 5.26
N ASP A 306 1.90 13.63 3.97
CA ASP A 306 2.24 12.28 3.53
C ASP A 306 3.65 11.88 3.98
N CYS A 307 3.74 10.74 4.65
CA CYS A 307 4.98 10.20 5.17
C CYS A 307 5.65 9.22 4.19
N ASN A 308 4.94 8.79 3.14
CA ASN A 308 5.47 8.03 2.01
C ASN A 308 4.64 8.21 0.73
N ASP A 309 4.87 9.33 0.03
CA ASP A 309 4.18 9.75 -1.21
C ASP A 309 4.27 8.78 -2.40
N ASN A 310 5.03 7.68 -2.26
CA ASN A 310 5.19 6.66 -3.29
C ASN A 310 4.28 5.44 -3.07
N ASP A 311 3.39 5.47 -2.07
CA ASP A 311 2.54 4.35 -1.68
C ASP A 311 1.18 4.84 -1.19
N ALA A 312 0.18 4.80 -2.07
CA ALA A 312 -1.20 5.26 -1.85
C ALA A 312 -1.96 4.59 -0.68
N THR A 313 -1.31 3.66 0.02
CA THR A 313 -1.80 3.06 1.25
C THR A 313 -1.26 3.70 2.51
N ILE A 314 -0.33 4.65 2.38
CA ILE A 314 0.34 5.36 3.47
C ILE A 314 0.08 6.87 3.28
N ASN A 315 -0.88 7.42 4.03
CA ASN A 315 -1.24 8.83 3.98
C ASN A 315 -2.09 9.25 5.19
N PRO A 316 -2.22 10.55 5.52
CA PRO A 316 -3.05 11.07 6.61
C PRO A 316 -4.53 10.62 6.67
N GLY A 317 -5.06 10.06 5.58
CA GLY A 317 -6.42 9.53 5.49
C GLY A 317 -6.49 8.01 5.45
N ALA A 318 -5.35 7.31 5.48
CA ALA A 318 -5.27 5.87 5.42
C ALA A 318 -5.82 5.24 6.70
N THR A 319 -6.04 3.94 6.65
CA THR A 319 -6.38 3.15 7.84
C THR A 319 -5.16 2.34 8.19
N GLU A 320 -4.69 2.50 9.41
CA GLU A 320 -3.55 1.77 9.91
C GLU A 320 -3.69 0.25 9.78
N VAL A 321 -2.61 -0.42 9.39
CA VAL A 321 -2.50 -1.88 9.29
C VAL A 321 -1.20 -2.35 9.94
N VAL A 322 -1.23 -3.53 10.57
CA VAL A 322 -0.05 -4.04 11.30
C VAL A 322 1.02 -4.56 10.32
N ASP A 323 1.89 -3.68 9.85
CA ASP A 323 3.00 -4.00 8.95
C ASP A 323 4.32 -3.28 9.29
N SER A 324 4.39 -2.62 10.45
CA SER A 324 5.53 -1.84 10.94
C SER A 324 5.85 -0.60 10.10
N VAL A 325 4.83 -0.06 9.44
CA VAL A 325 4.83 1.23 8.76
C VAL A 325 3.71 2.05 9.37
N ASP A 326 3.99 3.33 9.60
CA ASP A 326 2.97 4.34 9.94
C ASP A 326 2.15 4.58 8.67
N ASN A 327 1.00 3.91 8.50
CA ASN A 327 0.18 4.05 7.31
C ASN A 327 -0.66 5.31 7.37
N ASP A 328 -1.10 5.77 8.53
CA ASP A 328 -1.94 6.97 8.64
C ASP A 328 -1.19 8.29 8.91
N CYS A 329 0.14 8.24 8.92
CA CYS A 329 1.08 9.36 9.06
C CYS A 329 0.81 10.26 10.29
N ASP A 330 0.24 9.70 11.36
CA ASP A 330 0.00 10.43 12.62
C ASP A 330 1.22 10.45 13.55
N GLY A 331 2.28 9.73 13.19
CA GLY A 331 3.54 9.62 13.92
C GLY A 331 3.58 8.45 14.91
N LEU A 332 2.53 7.65 14.99
CA LEU A 332 2.49 6.35 15.65
C LEU A 332 2.70 5.25 14.60
N ILE A 333 3.07 4.05 15.04
CA ILE A 333 3.27 2.91 14.14
C ILE A 333 2.37 1.79 14.64
N ASP A 334 1.56 1.24 13.74
CA ASP A 334 0.66 0.10 13.95
C ASP A 334 -0.49 0.37 14.97
N GLU A 335 -0.96 1.60 15.15
CA GLU A 335 -2.10 2.04 15.99
C GLU A 335 -3.50 1.70 15.42
N VAL A 336 -3.70 0.44 15.00
CA VAL A 336 -4.98 0.02 14.41
C VAL A 336 -6.13 0.08 15.42
N ALA A 337 -7.19 0.83 15.07
CA ALA A 337 -8.46 0.85 15.80
C ALA A 337 -9.17 -0.52 15.76
N GLY A 338 -8.78 -1.42 16.66
CA GLY A 338 -9.42 -2.72 16.86
C GLY A 338 -8.44 -3.86 17.10
N THR A 339 -7.86 -3.91 18.30
CA THR A 339 -7.29 -5.09 18.96
C THR A 339 -6.20 -5.83 18.18
N ASP A 340 -4.99 -5.26 18.14
CA ASP A 340 -3.80 -6.06 18.45
C ASP A 340 -3.16 -5.47 19.69
N CYS A 341 -3.12 -6.26 20.77
CA CYS A 341 -2.49 -5.85 22.00
C CYS A 341 -1.12 -6.51 22.08
N ASP A 342 -0.10 -5.75 22.49
CA ASP A 342 1.25 -6.26 22.75
C ASP A 342 1.22 -7.47 23.70
N PHE A 343 0.27 -7.46 24.63
CA PHE A 343 0.03 -8.54 25.58
C PHE A 343 -1.46 -8.92 25.58
N SER A 344 -1.74 -10.20 25.37
CA SER A 344 -3.09 -10.76 25.52
C SER A 344 -3.16 -11.58 26.80
N GLU A 345 -4.23 -11.41 27.57
CA GLU A 345 -4.50 -12.21 28.75
C GLU A 345 -4.50 -13.72 28.43
N THR A 346 -4.09 -14.53 29.42
CA THR A 346 -4.13 -15.99 29.36
C THR A 346 -4.74 -16.55 30.64
N GLU A 347 -6.00 -16.95 30.51
CA GLU A 347 -6.75 -17.54 31.61
C GLU A 347 -6.28 -18.95 32.02
N PRO A 348 -6.19 -19.28 33.33
CA PRO A 348 -6.63 -18.47 34.48
C PRO A 348 -5.56 -17.49 34.98
N ASN A 349 -5.91 -16.21 35.19
CA ASN A 349 -5.06 -15.22 35.83
C ASN A 349 -5.72 -14.51 37.06
N ASP A 350 -6.79 -15.11 37.61
CA ASP A 350 -7.67 -14.61 38.68
C ASP A 350 -6.99 -14.25 40.05
N THR A 351 -5.69 -14.49 40.19
CA THR A 351 -4.95 -14.31 41.44
C THR A 351 -3.52 -13.86 41.18
N ALA A 352 -2.92 -13.10 42.09
CA ALA A 352 -1.52 -12.64 41.99
C ALA A 352 -0.49 -13.75 41.66
N ILE A 353 -0.71 -15.00 42.07
CA ILE A 353 0.20 -16.13 41.78
C ILE A 353 0.11 -16.60 40.32
N LEU A 354 -1.01 -16.32 39.67
CA LEU A 354 -1.32 -16.70 38.29
C LEU A 354 -1.22 -15.52 37.33
N ALA A 355 -0.68 -14.37 37.79
CA ALA A 355 -0.63 -13.16 37.00
C ALA A 355 0.10 -13.38 35.66
N ASP A 356 -0.44 -12.80 34.59
CA ASP A 356 0.22 -12.79 33.29
C ASP A 356 1.37 -11.78 33.28
N THR A 357 2.48 -12.13 32.62
CA THR A 357 3.66 -11.26 32.60
C THR A 357 3.57 -10.24 31.47
N ILE A 358 3.72 -8.96 31.81
CA ILE A 358 3.89 -7.84 30.88
C ILE A 358 5.39 -7.57 30.76
N SER A 359 5.93 -7.61 29.54
CA SER A 359 7.38 -7.57 29.27
C SER A 359 7.86 -6.24 28.69
N GLY A 360 7.33 -5.12 29.19
CA GLY A 360 7.66 -3.76 28.73
C GLY A 360 6.42 -2.87 28.70
N ASN A 361 6.54 -1.71 28.05
CA ASN A 361 5.41 -0.83 27.79
C ASN A 361 4.59 -1.41 26.64
N GLY A 362 3.29 -1.12 26.62
CA GLY A 362 2.40 -1.57 25.56
C GLY A 362 0.95 -1.76 26.00
N LEU A 363 0.14 -2.23 25.06
CA LEU A 363 -1.29 -2.47 25.23
C LEU A 363 -1.55 -3.89 25.74
N VAL A 364 -2.43 -3.99 26.74
CA VAL A 364 -2.85 -5.25 27.37
C VAL A 364 -4.33 -5.47 27.11
N CYS A 365 -4.68 -6.53 26.38
CA CYS A 365 -6.06 -6.91 26.12
C CYS A 365 -6.53 -7.95 27.13
N GLY A 366 -7.65 -7.67 27.80
CA GLY A 366 -8.27 -8.63 28.72
C GLY A 366 -9.79 -8.65 28.69
N THR A 367 -10.38 -9.62 29.39
CA THR A 367 -11.81 -9.82 29.50
C THR A 367 -12.23 -10.19 30.93
N ILE A 368 -13.23 -9.48 31.45
CA ILE A 368 -13.84 -9.76 32.75
C ILE A 368 -15.15 -10.53 32.54
N ASN A 369 -15.26 -11.76 33.05
CA ASN A 369 -16.40 -12.67 32.91
C ASN A 369 -17.06 -13.03 34.26
N SER A 370 -18.21 -12.43 34.55
CA SER A 370 -18.92 -12.66 35.82
C SER A 370 -19.68 -14.01 35.94
N ASP A 371 -19.82 -14.82 34.88
CA ASP A 371 -20.73 -16.01 34.86
C ASP A 371 -20.17 -17.23 35.63
N THR A 372 -18.93 -17.19 36.12
CA THR A 372 -18.33 -18.25 36.94
C THR A 372 -17.71 -17.72 38.24
N GLN A 373 -18.53 -17.61 39.29
CA GLN A 373 -18.06 -17.19 40.61
C GLN A 373 -16.87 -18.01 41.18
N PRO A 374 -16.00 -17.36 42.00
CA PRO A 374 -16.10 -15.97 42.43
C PRO A 374 -15.22 -15.03 41.59
N THR A 375 -15.81 -13.89 41.17
CA THR A 375 -15.16 -12.66 40.67
C THR A 375 -13.99 -12.88 39.73
N ASP A 376 -14.23 -12.72 38.44
CA ASP A 376 -13.14 -12.65 37.47
C ASP A 376 -12.33 -11.38 37.72
N SER A 377 -11.03 -11.54 37.93
CA SER A 377 -10.12 -10.49 38.41
C SER A 377 -8.78 -10.72 37.78
N ASP A 378 -8.43 -9.94 36.78
CA ASP A 378 -7.25 -10.23 35.99
C ASP A 378 -6.04 -9.65 36.69
N TYR A 379 -5.06 -10.50 36.99
CA TYR A 379 -3.78 -10.07 37.51
C TYR A 379 -2.73 -10.06 36.41
N TYR A 380 -1.95 -9.00 36.38
CA TYR A 380 -0.76 -8.87 35.57
C TYR A 380 0.46 -8.56 36.44
N GLU A 381 1.63 -9.06 36.04
CA GLU A 381 2.91 -8.78 36.70
C GLU A 381 3.82 -8.00 35.76
N VAL A 382 4.39 -6.90 36.26
CA VAL A 382 5.36 -6.07 35.54
C VAL A 382 6.62 -5.89 36.40
N SER A 383 7.79 -6.04 35.79
CA SER A 383 9.08 -5.83 36.47
C SER A 383 9.62 -4.44 36.12
N LEU A 384 9.75 -3.57 37.12
CA LEU A 384 10.12 -2.16 36.95
C LEU A 384 11.48 -1.84 37.60
N GLY A 385 12.14 -0.80 37.10
CA GLY A 385 13.38 -0.26 37.65
C GLY A 385 13.13 0.65 38.87
N ASP A 386 14.21 1.04 39.56
CA ASP A 386 14.12 2.10 40.57
C ASP A 386 13.66 3.41 39.89
N TRP A 387 12.92 4.26 40.61
CA TRP A 387 12.49 5.58 40.10
C TRP A 387 11.75 5.54 38.76
N THR A 388 10.72 4.71 38.68
CA THR A 388 9.87 4.57 37.49
C THR A 388 8.59 5.40 37.64
N TYR A 389 8.28 6.24 36.66
CA TYR A 389 6.93 6.78 36.48
C TYR A 389 6.10 5.75 35.73
N LEU A 390 5.01 5.29 36.34
CA LEU A 390 4.09 4.31 35.79
C LEU A 390 2.74 4.97 35.56
N THR A 391 2.30 4.96 34.30
CA THR A 391 0.94 5.27 33.89
C THR A 391 0.23 3.99 33.48
N LEU A 392 -0.96 3.78 34.04
CA LEU A 392 -1.87 2.71 33.67
C LEU A 392 -3.20 3.33 33.30
N ASP A 393 -3.63 3.17 32.06
CA ASP A 393 -4.88 3.75 31.57
C ASP A 393 -5.73 2.67 30.92
N ILE A 394 -7.00 2.58 31.32
CA ILE A 394 -7.94 1.63 30.72
C ILE A 394 -8.85 2.37 29.76
N ASP A 395 -8.77 2.05 28.47
CA ASP A 395 -9.71 2.54 27.47
C ASP A 395 -10.75 1.47 27.14
N THR A 396 -12.02 1.70 27.47
CA THR A 396 -13.10 0.83 27.00
C THR A 396 -13.67 1.30 25.66
N THR A 397 -13.23 0.68 24.56
CA THR A 397 -13.80 0.97 23.24
C THR A 397 -15.22 0.38 23.11
N GLY A 398 -16.26 1.23 23.22
CA GLY A 398 -17.65 0.86 22.89
C GLY A 398 -18.70 1.27 23.93
N SER A 399 -19.91 0.72 23.82
CA SER A 399 -20.97 0.91 24.84
C SER A 399 -20.86 -0.16 25.95
N SER A 400 -19.69 -0.31 26.57
CA SER A 400 -19.54 -1.15 27.76
C SER A 400 -20.23 -0.44 28.95
N SER A 401 -20.82 -1.23 29.84
CA SER A 401 -21.23 -0.80 31.18
C SER A 401 -20.19 -1.19 32.22
N LEU A 402 -18.97 -1.51 31.78
CA LEU A 402 -17.87 -1.94 32.62
C LEU A 402 -17.39 -0.73 33.44
N ASP A 403 -17.40 -0.89 34.76
CA ASP A 403 -16.94 0.13 35.71
C ASP A 403 -15.62 -0.38 36.28
N THR A 404 -14.51 -0.08 35.59
CA THR A 404 -13.24 -0.70 35.94
C THR A 404 -12.73 -0.18 37.28
N PHE A 405 -12.06 -1.07 38.03
CA PHE A 405 -11.38 -0.75 39.27
C PHE A 405 -9.94 -1.28 39.17
N LEU A 406 -8.99 -0.35 39.09
CA LEU A 406 -7.59 -0.66 38.91
C LEU A 406 -6.85 -0.58 40.25
N SER A 407 -6.05 -1.60 40.58
CA SER A 407 -5.24 -1.64 41.80
C SER A 407 -3.81 -2.07 41.51
N LEU A 408 -2.85 -1.42 42.18
CA LEU A 408 -1.43 -1.73 42.09
C LEU A 408 -0.88 -2.23 43.44
N TYR A 409 -0.17 -3.35 43.41
CA TYR A 409 0.44 -4.00 44.57
C TYR A 409 1.95 -4.14 44.40
N ASP A 410 2.68 -4.10 45.52
CA ASP A 410 4.14 -4.32 45.53
C ASP A 410 4.54 -5.80 45.46
N ASP A 411 5.85 -6.06 45.53
CA ASP A 411 6.43 -7.40 45.44
C ASP A 411 6.03 -8.32 46.62
N THR A 412 5.49 -7.74 47.70
CA THR A 412 4.98 -8.42 48.90
C THR A 412 3.46 -8.57 48.94
N ASP A 413 2.76 -8.18 47.88
CA ASP A 413 1.30 -8.12 47.74
C ASP A 413 0.64 -7.06 48.67
N ASP A 414 1.39 -6.05 49.13
CA ASP A 414 0.83 -4.92 49.85
C ASP A 414 0.30 -3.87 48.83
N LEU A 415 -0.91 -3.37 49.06
CA LEU A 415 -1.58 -2.40 48.17
C LEU A 415 -0.89 -1.03 48.23
N ILE A 416 -0.52 -0.50 47.07
CA ILE A 416 0.12 0.81 46.91
C ILE A 416 -0.95 1.89 46.66
N ILE A 417 -1.68 1.73 45.56
CA ILE A 417 -2.69 2.68 45.08
C ILE A 417 -3.79 1.94 44.33
N TYR A 418 -4.95 2.57 44.23
CA TYR A 418 -6.07 2.12 43.40
C TYR A 418 -6.84 3.32 42.90
N ASN A 419 -7.53 3.18 41.76
CA ASN A 419 -8.45 4.18 41.24
C ASN A 419 -9.61 3.51 40.49
N ASP A 420 -10.77 4.15 40.49
CA ASP A 420 -12.02 3.65 39.92
C ASP A 420 -12.67 4.60 38.90
N ASP A 421 -12.08 5.78 38.65
CA ASP A 421 -12.61 6.78 37.72
C ASP A 421 -11.47 7.51 36.96
N ASP A 422 -11.70 7.92 35.71
CA ASP A 422 -10.79 8.78 34.93
C ASP A 422 -10.62 10.16 35.62
N PRO A 423 -9.39 10.70 35.74
CA PRO A 423 -9.12 12.02 36.30
C PRO A 423 -9.93 13.18 35.68
N ALA A 424 -10.41 13.07 34.44
CA ALA A 424 -11.28 14.06 33.80
C ALA A 424 -12.77 13.97 34.22
N GLY A 425 -13.18 12.92 34.93
CA GLY A 425 -14.48 12.76 35.58
C GLY A 425 -15.67 12.58 34.64
N GLY A 426 -15.49 11.84 33.55
CA GLY A 426 -16.48 11.70 32.48
C GLY A 426 -16.84 10.27 32.06
N THR A 427 -16.01 9.28 32.40
CA THR A 427 -16.14 7.86 32.02
C THR A 427 -16.09 6.97 33.27
N THR A 428 -16.27 5.66 33.09
CA THR A 428 -16.11 4.62 34.13
C THR A 428 -14.80 3.85 33.94
N ASP A 429 -13.86 4.49 33.26
CA ASP A 429 -12.56 3.98 32.88
C ASP A 429 -11.56 4.34 33.98
N SER A 430 -10.76 3.38 34.44
CA SER A 430 -9.78 3.58 35.51
C SER A 430 -8.43 4.05 34.96
N HIS A 431 -7.83 5.04 35.61
CA HIS A 431 -6.51 5.58 35.28
C HIS A 431 -5.62 5.70 36.52
N LEU A 432 -4.33 5.43 36.44
CA LEU A 432 -3.37 5.59 37.53
C LEU A 432 -2.07 6.20 37.02
N ASP A 433 -1.63 7.29 37.65
CA ASP A 433 -0.28 7.83 37.53
C ASP A 433 0.44 7.72 38.87
N ILE A 434 1.63 7.11 38.88
CA ILE A 434 2.41 6.96 40.10
C ILE A 434 3.91 6.89 39.85
N ILE A 435 4.71 7.53 40.72
CA ILE A 435 6.17 7.33 40.77
C ILE A 435 6.48 6.22 41.78
N LEU A 436 7.12 5.15 41.30
CA LEU A 436 7.62 4.03 42.08
C LEU A 436 9.12 4.19 42.32
N ILE A 437 9.51 4.28 43.59
CA ILE A 437 10.89 4.60 43.99
C ILE A 437 11.77 3.35 43.96
N ASP A 438 11.24 2.24 44.46
CA ASP A 438 11.94 0.97 44.52
C ASP A 438 11.68 0.17 43.23
N GLY A 439 12.71 -0.42 42.65
CA GLY A 439 12.55 -1.39 41.56
C GLY A 439 12.13 -2.75 42.07
N GLY A 440 11.35 -3.48 41.29
CA GLY A 440 10.81 -4.77 41.70
C GLY A 440 9.71 -5.30 40.79
N ASP A 441 9.12 -6.41 41.20
CA ASP A 441 7.96 -7.00 40.54
C ASP A 441 6.69 -6.43 41.16
N TYR A 442 5.87 -5.77 40.36
CA TYR A 442 4.59 -5.18 40.75
C TYR A 442 3.44 -5.98 40.18
N ARG A 443 2.30 -6.01 40.88
CA ARG A 443 1.08 -6.63 40.39
C ARG A 443 0.00 -5.60 40.14
N ILE A 444 -0.53 -5.63 38.93
CA ILE A 444 -1.68 -4.86 38.50
C ILE A 444 -2.89 -5.79 38.59
N LYS A 445 -3.98 -5.30 39.17
CA LYS A 445 -5.25 -6.02 39.22
C LYS A 445 -6.33 -5.17 38.56
N VAL A 446 -7.03 -5.77 37.59
CA VAL A 446 -8.20 -5.20 36.94
C VAL A 446 -9.44 -5.95 37.42
N GLU A 447 -10.47 -5.24 37.86
CA GLU A 447 -11.76 -5.83 38.23
C GLU A 447 -12.93 -4.89 37.87
N ASP A 448 -14.15 -5.43 37.92
CA ASP A 448 -15.39 -4.63 37.81
C ASP A 448 -15.84 -4.16 39.20
N TYR A 449 -16.01 -2.85 39.37
CA TYR A 449 -16.36 -2.17 40.62
C TYR A 449 -17.74 -2.57 41.14
N PHE A 450 -18.72 -2.68 40.24
CA PHE A 450 -20.05 -3.17 40.59
C PHE A 450 -20.10 -4.65 40.26
N GLU A 451 -20.04 -5.54 41.27
CA GLU A 451 -20.25 -7.00 41.17
C GLU A 451 -21.65 -7.39 40.59
N ALA A 452 -22.06 -6.85 39.45
CA ALA A 452 -23.33 -7.07 38.81
C ALA A 452 -23.26 -8.35 37.95
N ASP A 453 -24.29 -9.19 38.06
CA ASP A 453 -24.47 -10.41 37.26
C ASP A 453 -24.72 -10.05 35.75
N ASP A 454 -23.70 -9.55 35.04
CA ASP A 454 -23.76 -9.02 33.67
C ASP A 454 -22.71 -9.66 32.73
N PRO A 455 -22.85 -9.56 31.39
CA PRO A 455 -22.11 -10.37 30.39
C PRO A 455 -20.59 -10.14 30.41
N THR A 456 -19.82 -11.05 29.81
CA THR A 456 -18.37 -10.88 29.58
C THR A 456 -18.06 -9.54 28.92
N PHE A 457 -17.20 -8.74 29.56
CA PHE A 457 -16.70 -7.46 29.05
C PHE A 457 -15.26 -7.61 28.57
N SER A 458 -14.83 -6.75 27.64
CA SER A 458 -13.44 -6.66 27.18
C SER A 458 -12.91 -5.27 27.50
N TYR A 459 -11.62 -5.19 27.84
CA TYR A 459 -10.92 -3.93 28.07
C TYR A 459 -9.55 -3.94 27.39
N VAL A 460 -9.01 -2.75 27.16
CA VAL A 460 -7.62 -2.54 26.79
C VAL A 460 -6.99 -1.66 27.87
N MET A 461 -5.86 -2.08 28.40
CA MET A 461 -5.06 -1.30 29.35
C MET A 461 -3.75 -0.90 28.69
N SER A 462 -3.49 0.40 28.61
CA SER A 462 -2.17 0.94 28.29
C SER A 462 -1.28 0.86 29.53
N VAL A 463 -0.07 0.32 29.37
CA VAL A 463 0.97 0.29 30.40
C VAL A 463 2.17 1.06 29.88
N ASP A 464 2.44 2.22 30.48
CA ASP A 464 3.60 3.04 30.16
C ASP A 464 4.47 3.25 31.39
N ALA A 465 5.73 2.83 31.29
CA ALA A 465 6.71 2.90 32.36
C ALA A 465 7.98 3.60 31.87
N GLU A 466 8.35 4.69 32.53
CA GLU A 466 9.53 5.49 32.22
C GLU A 466 10.45 5.61 33.44
N GLU A 467 11.74 5.28 33.28
CA GLU A 467 12.75 5.57 34.31
C GLU A 467 13.06 7.08 34.26
N ILE A 468 12.60 7.82 35.27
CA ILE A 468 12.64 9.29 35.29
C ILE A 468 13.85 9.88 36.01
N CYS A 469 14.81 9.04 36.41
CA CYS A 469 15.97 9.47 37.16
C CYS A 469 17.29 9.27 36.41
N ASP A 470 17.89 10.38 35.98
CA ASP A 470 19.21 10.36 35.34
C ASP A 470 20.34 10.16 36.35
N VAL A 471 20.20 10.80 37.53
CA VAL A 471 21.25 10.83 38.55
C VAL A 471 20.67 10.41 39.90
N PRO A 472 20.60 9.09 40.17
CA PRO A 472 20.12 8.59 41.45
C PRO A 472 21.12 8.82 42.56
N GLU A 473 20.60 9.23 43.71
CA GLU A 473 21.28 9.23 44.99
C GLU A 473 21.54 7.78 45.42
N SER A 474 22.54 7.16 44.82
CA SER A 474 23.00 5.84 45.26
C SER A 474 23.67 5.95 46.65
N SER A 475 23.81 4.83 47.37
CA SER A 475 24.48 4.67 48.68
C SER A 475 25.85 5.34 48.95
N THR A 476 26.37 6.15 48.04
CA THR A 476 27.50 7.06 48.20
C THR A 476 27.10 8.32 48.97
N ASN A 477 27.54 8.43 50.22
CA ASN A 477 27.40 9.61 51.10
C ASN A 477 27.78 10.93 50.38
N ASN A 478 26.78 11.62 49.84
CA ASN A 478 26.82 12.98 49.30
C ASN A 478 26.38 14.00 50.37
N ASP A 479 26.16 13.57 51.62
CA ASP A 479 25.66 14.30 52.80
C ASP A 479 26.48 15.55 53.20
N ASN A 480 27.57 15.84 52.46
CA ASN A 480 28.42 16.98 52.72
C ASN A 480 28.96 17.57 51.42
N PHE A 481 29.11 18.89 51.42
CA PHE A 481 29.64 19.67 50.31
C PHE A 481 30.95 19.15 49.70
N GLY A 482 31.81 18.49 50.50
CA GLY A 482 33.08 17.92 50.01
C GLY A 482 32.91 16.74 49.06
N ASN A 483 31.73 16.11 49.07
CA ASN A 483 31.35 14.96 48.26
C ASN A 483 30.37 15.33 47.13
N ALA A 484 30.00 16.61 46.97
CA ALA A 484 29.08 17.07 45.94
C ALA A 484 29.51 16.72 44.50
N GLY A 485 30.82 16.55 44.26
CA GLY A 485 31.36 16.14 42.96
C GLY A 485 31.26 14.64 42.65
N VAL A 486 30.63 13.85 43.53
CA VAL A 486 30.38 12.42 43.30
C VAL A 486 29.17 12.21 42.37
N LEU A 487 28.19 13.12 42.44
CA LEU A 487 27.00 13.14 41.58
C LEU A 487 27.00 14.45 40.79
N GLN A 488 27.23 14.36 39.48
CA GLN A 488 27.33 15.53 38.60
C GLN A 488 26.16 15.55 37.63
N LEU A 489 25.41 16.65 37.67
CA LEU A 489 24.32 17.01 36.78
C LEU A 489 24.82 17.88 35.63
N THR A 490 24.14 17.77 34.50
CA THR A 490 24.08 18.75 33.43
C THR A 490 22.68 19.35 33.33
N PRO A 491 22.52 20.60 32.87
CA PRO A 491 21.19 21.16 32.62
C PRO A 491 20.41 20.28 31.64
N GLY A 492 19.25 19.80 32.09
CA GLY A 492 18.40 18.82 31.42
C GLY A 492 18.21 17.55 32.26
N ASP A 493 19.16 17.25 33.16
CA ASP A 493 19.11 16.03 33.98
C ASP A 493 18.10 16.17 35.13
N THR A 494 17.52 15.03 35.50
CA THR A 494 16.72 14.83 36.72
C THR A 494 17.52 14.07 37.78
N ALA A 495 17.70 14.68 38.95
CA ALA A 495 18.29 14.03 40.11
C ALA A 495 17.19 13.47 41.01
N CYS A 496 17.39 12.27 41.56
CA CYS A 496 16.42 11.67 42.49
C CYS A 496 17.11 11.21 43.76
N GLY A 497 16.43 11.32 44.90
CA GLY A 497 16.99 10.95 46.19
C GLY A 497 15.97 10.91 47.32
N ILE A 498 16.40 10.49 48.51
CA ILE A 498 15.54 10.36 49.69
C ILE A 498 16.22 11.05 50.86
N ILE A 499 15.56 12.07 51.40
CA ILE A 499 16.00 12.68 52.66
C ILE A 499 15.52 11.80 53.83
N ASP A 500 16.43 11.06 54.48
CA ASP A 500 16.18 10.28 55.71
C ASP A 500 16.90 10.92 56.92
N ASN A 501 16.16 11.70 57.71
CA ASN A 501 16.61 12.33 58.96
C ASN A 501 16.69 11.36 60.14
N GLY A 502 17.35 10.22 59.92
CA GLY A 502 17.64 9.21 60.92
C GLY A 502 18.20 9.76 62.24
N LEU A 503 18.10 8.98 63.32
CA LEU A 503 18.28 9.44 64.70
C LEU A 503 19.66 10.07 65.09
N ILE A 504 20.65 10.15 64.19
CA ILE A 504 22.03 10.55 64.51
C ILE A 504 22.82 11.35 63.44
N PHE A 505 22.31 11.56 62.21
CA PHE A 505 22.91 12.43 61.18
C PHE A 505 21.79 13.13 60.39
N PHE A 506 22.05 14.36 59.91
CA PHE A 506 21.17 15.02 58.94
C PHE A 506 21.55 14.51 57.56
N ASP A 507 20.55 14.30 56.73
CA ASP A 507 20.70 13.83 55.35
C ASP A 507 20.57 15.04 54.42
N ASP A 508 21.72 15.55 53.99
CA ASP A 508 21.84 16.76 53.17
C ASP A 508 22.38 16.36 51.81
N ASP A 509 21.56 16.27 50.78
CA ASP A 509 22.05 15.86 49.47
C ASP A 509 22.79 16.97 48.76
N TYR A 510 24.03 16.71 48.36
CA TYR A 510 24.79 17.63 47.53
C TYR A 510 25.04 17.07 46.13
N PHE A 511 24.74 17.89 45.13
CA PHE A 511 25.03 17.62 43.71
C PHE A 511 25.97 18.71 43.17
N SER A 512 26.71 18.37 42.12
CA SER A 512 27.45 19.33 41.32
C SER A 512 26.74 19.55 39.99
N LEU A 513 26.76 20.76 39.45
CA LEU A 513 26.11 21.11 38.20
C LEU A 513 27.14 21.77 37.26
N ALA A 514 27.39 21.16 36.11
CA ALA A 514 28.27 21.71 35.08
C ALA A 514 27.47 22.58 34.11
N VAL A 515 27.79 23.87 34.04
CA VAL A 515 27.09 24.85 33.19
C VAL A 515 28.05 25.65 32.33
N ASP A 516 27.55 26.13 31.20
CA ASP A 516 28.21 27.09 30.32
C ASP A 516 27.84 28.54 30.63
N ALA A 517 28.67 29.46 30.14
CA ALA A 517 28.45 30.89 30.34
C ALA A 517 27.29 31.37 29.47
N GLY A 518 26.21 31.81 30.09
CA GLY A 518 24.98 32.24 29.44
C GLY A 518 23.80 31.31 29.69
N ASP A 519 24.04 30.11 30.22
CA ASP A 519 22.98 29.15 30.53
C ASP A 519 21.99 29.76 31.50
N GLN A 520 20.72 29.48 31.23
CA GLN A 520 19.62 29.83 32.09
C GLN A 520 18.90 28.55 32.45
N VAL A 521 19.00 28.16 33.71
CA VAL A 521 18.50 26.87 34.21
C VAL A 521 17.36 27.13 35.18
N ILE A 522 16.27 26.38 35.00
CA ILE A 522 15.17 26.25 35.94
C ILE A 522 15.51 25.07 36.85
N PHE A 523 15.33 25.28 38.15
CA PHE A 523 15.40 24.24 39.16
C PHE A 523 14.00 24.09 39.72
N ASP A 524 13.45 22.90 39.55
CA ASP A 524 12.16 22.54 40.10
C ASP A 524 12.34 21.28 40.94
N ILE A 525 11.95 21.35 42.21
CA ILE A 525 11.80 20.13 42.99
C ILE A 525 10.36 19.69 42.78
N LEU A 526 10.13 18.43 42.48
CA LEU A 526 8.80 17.86 42.55
C LEU A 526 8.73 17.03 43.82
N ALA A 527 7.96 17.50 44.82
CA ALA A 527 7.47 16.61 45.85
C ALA A 527 6.48 15.70 45.16
N ILE A 528 6.85 14.43 45.09
CA ILE A 528 6.18 13.44 44.25
C ILE A 528 4.69 13.41 44.61
N GLU A 529 3.84 13.94 43.73
CA GLU A 529 2.39 13.84 43.85
C GLU A 529 2.01 12.36 43.89
N GLY A 530 1.15 11.96 44.85
CA GLY A 530 0.82 10.56 45.08
C GLY A 530 1.83 9.78 45.95
N SER A 531 3.05 10.27 46.15
CA SER A 531 3.91 9.73 47.22
C SER A 531 3.42 10.22 48.58
N THR A 532 3.68 9.43 49.61
CA THR A 532 3.49 9.87 51.00
C THR A 532 4.53 10.89 51.46
N SER A 533 5.32 11.48 50.54
CA SER A 533 6.42 12.39 50.87
C SER A 533 5.87 13.63 51.58
N GLY A 534 6.08 13.67 52.89
CA GLY A 534 5.83 14.85 53.71
C GLY A 534 7.03 15.80 53.70
N LEU A 535 7.94 15.67 52.73
CA LEU A 535 9.18 16.41 52.65
C LEU A 535 8.91 17.90 52.45
N ASP A 536 9.34 18.70 53.42
CA ASP A 536 9.39 20.15 53.33
C ASP A 536 10.86 20.51 53.19
N CYS A 537 11.31 20.75 51.95
CA CYS A 537 12.73 20.86 51.62
C CYS A 537 13.18 22.30 51.37
N GLN A 538 14.50 22.48 51.50
CA GLN A 538 15.21 23.69 51.16
C GLN A 538 16.19 23.38 50.03
N LEU A 539 16.12 24.16 48.95
CA LEU A 539 17.01 24.08 47.82
C LEU A 539 18.00 25.25 47.85
N THR A 540 19.30 24.95 47.88
CA THR A 540 20.37 25.95 47.90
C THR A 540 21.31 25.77 46.70
N LEU A 541 21.53 26.85 45.95
CA LEU A 541 22.55 26.94 44.90
C LEU A 541 23.80 27.65 45.43
N PHE A 542 24.96 27.04 45.22
CA PHE A 542 26.29 27.56 45.56
C PHE A 542 27.12 27.84 44.31
N ASP A 543 27.95 28.87 44.40
CA ASP A 543 28.94 29.24 43.38
C ASP A 543 30.08 28.22 43.29
N THR A 544 30.87 28.33 42.25
CA THR A 544 32.11 27.59 41.98
C THR A 544 33.15 27.66 43.11
N ASP A 545 33.05 28.65 44.01
CA ASP A 545 33.90 28.78 45.19
C ASP A 545 33.26 28.27 46.50
N GLY A 546 32.04 27.73 46.41
CA GLY A 546 31.25 27.20 47.54
C GLY A 546 30.49 28.26 48.33
N THR A 547 30.41 29.50 47.85
CA THR A 547 29.56 30.54 48.46
C THR A 547 28.11 30.35 48.03
N SER A 548 27.15 30.39 48.97
CA SER A 548 25.72 30.32 48.60
C SER A 548 25.31 31.55 47.80
N ILE A 549 24.66 31.30 46.66
CA ILE A 549 24.15 32.32 45.73
C ILE A 549 22.68 32.58 46.01
N LEU A 550 21.90 31.50 46.05
CA LEU A 550 20.45 31.53 46.15
C LEU A 550 20.00 30.37 47.01
N GLN A 551 18.98 30.63 47.81
CA GLN A 551 18.36 29.63 48.69
C GLN A 551 16.86 29.87 48.65
N LYS A 552 16.11 28.79 48.45
CA LYS A 552 14.66 28.78 48.41
C LYS A 552 14.13 27.72 49.35
N ASN A 553 13.08 28.10 50.07
CA ASN A 553 12.34 27.29 51.01
C ASN A 553 10.91 27.81 50.95
N GLU A 554 9.93 26.92 50.83
CA GLU A 554 8.51 27.24 50.73
C GLU A 554 7.71 26.43 51.77
N PRO A 555 7.73 26.84 53.07
CA PRO A 555 7.22 26.03 54.19
C PRO A 555 5.69 25.96 54.28
N SER A 556 4.98 26.29 53.20
CA SER A 556 3.53 26.17 53.08
C SER A 556 3.23 25.02 52.13
N GLY A 557 3.13 23.81 52.67
CA GLY A 557 3.05 22.54 51.93
C GLY A 557 1.97 22.48 50.88
N ASN A 558 2.29 22.95 49.68
CA ASN A 558 1.60 22.80 48.40
C ASN A 558 2.41 23.42 47.23
N VAL A 559 3.66 23.86 47.46
CA VAL A 559 4.55 24.36 46.40
C VAL A 559 5.98 23.99 46.78
N ASP A 560 6.65 23.29 45.89
CA ASP A 560 8.04 22.88 46.06
C ASP A 560 9.02 24.02 45.71
N PRO A 561 10.27 23.97 46.21
CA PRO A 561 11.26 25.00 45.91
C PRO A 561 11.56 25.13 44.40
N TYR A 562 11.05 26.19 43.80
CA TYR A 562 11.26 26.55 42.40
C TYR A 562 12.10 27.82 42.25
N PHE A 563 13.11 27.80 41.36
CA PHE A 563 13.72 29.04 40.87
C PHE A 563 14.46 28.90 39.54
N GLN A 564 14.61 30.03 38.84
CA GLN A 564 15.40 30.14 37.62
C GLN A 564 16.66 30.99 37.87
N TYR A 565 17.82 30.53 37.39
CA TYR A 565 19.09 31.24 37.54
C TYR A 565 19.85 31.33 36.21
N THR A 566 20.56 32.44 36.00
CA THR A 566 21.40 32.66 34.80
C THR A 566 22.87 32.69 35.19
N PHE A 567 23.62 31.74 34.64
CA PHE A 567 25.05 31.56 34.92
C PHE A 567 25.88 32.47 34.03
N ASN A 568 26.60 33.43 34.64
CA ASN A 568 27.40 34.40 33.87
C ASN A 568 28.80 33.88 33.53
N THR A 569 29.22 32.77 34.14
CA THR A 569 30.54 32.15 33.98
C THR A 569 30.37 30.64 33.92
N ALA A 570 31.03 30.01 32.95
CA ALA A 570 31.08 28.55 32.86
C ALA A 570 31.85 27.97 34.06
N GLY A 571 31.39 26.83 34.57
CA GLY A 571 32.03 26.16 35.70
C GLY A 571 31.14 25.13 36.37
N THR A 572 31.65 24.54 37.45
CA THR A 572 30.91 23.60 38.28
C THR A 572 30.33 24.35 39.48
N TYR A 573 29.01 24.48 39.50
CA TYR A 573 28.24 24.99 40.62
C TYR A 573 27.79 23.81 41.49
N TYR A 574 27.23 24.09 42.67
CA TYR A 574 26.80 23.04 43.57
C TYR A 574 25.39 23.30 44.06
N ILE A 575 24.63 22.23 44.21
CA ILE A 575 23.24 22.24 44.66
C ILE A 575 23.18 21.48 45.97
N ASN A 576 22.35 21.93 46.90
CA ASN A 576 22.03 21.20 48.10
C ASN A 576 20.52 21.13 48.31
N ILE A 577 20.06 19.95 48.67
CA ILE A 577 18.70 19.67 49.10
C ILE A 577 18.79 19.19 50.55
N GLU A 578 18.03 19.82 51.44
CA GLU A 578 17.97 19.45 52.86
C GLU A 578 16.54 19.60 53.38
N SER A 579 16.18 18.92 54.46
CA SER A 579 14.91 19.14 55.16
C SER A 579 14.90 20.51 55.86
N ASP A 580 13.78 21.24 55.82
CA ASP A 580 13.65 22.52 56.54
C ASP A 580 13.59 22.30 58.06
N GLY A 581 14.75 22.47 58.72
CA GLY A 581 14.95 22.25 60.15
C GLY A 581 14.18 23.17 61.12
N LEU A 582 13.12 23.87 60.69
CA LEU A 582 12.31 24.77 61.52
C LEU A 582 11.02 24.15 62.05
N LEU A 583 10.41 23.16 61.37
CA LEU A 583 9.18 22.50 61.82
C LEU A 583 9.10 21.05 61.31
N PHE A 584 9.45 20.10 62.19
CA PHE A 584 9.36 18.65 62.03
C PHE A 584 10.43 18.05 61.10
N ASN A 585 11.01 16.93 61.53
CA ASN A 585 11.93 16.11 60.73
C ASN A 585 11.10 15.51 59.59
N THR A 586 11.01 16.24 58.48
CA THR A 586 10.34 15.77 57.29
C THR A 586 11.33 14.89 56.53
N GLU A 587 10.85 13.72 56.12
CA GLU A 587 11.61 12.69 55.43
C GLU A 587 10.81 12.29 54.22
N GLY A 588 11.49 11.97 53.14
CA GLY A 588 10.80 11.52 51.94
C GLY A 588 11.63 11.64 50.67
N PRO A 589 11.14 10.99 49.61
CA PRO A 589 11.72 11.07 48.28
C PRO A 589 11.50 12.46 47.67
N TYR A 590 12.40 12.84 46.76
CA TYR A 590 12.29 14.01 45.90
C TYR A 590 12.81 13.73 44.50
N LEU A 591 12.34 14.54 43.55
CA LEU A 591 12.96 14.71 42.23
C LEU A 591 13.40 16.17 42.11
N LEU A 592 14.59 16.40 41.57
CA LEU A 592 15.10 17.71 41.19
C LEU A 592 15.29 17.73 39.67
N GLU A 593 14.44 18.48 38.98
CA GLU A 593 14.56 18.76 37.56
C GLU A 593 15.42 20.00 37.31
N THR A 594 16.29 19.94 36.29
CA THR A 594 17.21 21.04 35.96
C THR A 594 17.10 21.56 34.51
N SER A 595 15.95 22.05 34.08
CA SER A 595 15.66 22.36 32.67
C SER A 595 16.33 23.64 32.12
N LEU A 596 16.81 23.63 30.87
CA LEU A 596 17.33 24.81 30.17
C LEU A 596 16.21 25.68 29.58
N VAL A 597 16.27 27.00 29.81
CA VAL A 597 15.33 27.94 29.19
C VAL A 597 15.67 28.15 27.71
N GLY A 598 14.83 27.63 26.82
CA GLY A 598 14.92 27.83 25.37
C GLY A 598 15.30 26.59 24.57
N ALA A 599 15.60 25.46 25.23
CA ALA A 599 15.30 24.15 24.65
C ALA A 599 13.78 23.98 24.74
N GLY A 600 13.12 23.44 23.71
CA GLY A 600 11.71 23.09 23.81
C GLY A 600 11.49 22.23 25.05
N SER A 601 10.51 22.60 25.88
CA SER A 601 9.98 21.68 26.89
C SER A 601 9.49 20.43 26.15
N PRO A 602 9.71 19.21 26.68
CA PRO A 602 8.75 18.15 26.42
C PRO A 602 7.35 18.64 26.80
#